data_AF-A0A2V4V2G8-F1
#
_entry.id   AF-A0A2V4V2G8-F1
#
_cell.length_a   1.000
_cell.length_b   1.000
_cell.length_c   1.000
_cell.angle_alpha   90.00
_cell.angle_beta   90.00
_cell.angle_gamma   90.00
#
_symmetry.space_group_name_H-M   'P 1'
#
loop_
_entity.id
_entity.type
_entity.pdbx_description
1 polymer ?
#
loop_
_entity_poly.entity_id
_entity_poly.type
_entity_poly.pdbx_seq_one_letter_code
_entity_poly.pdbx_strand_id
1 'polypeptide(L)'
;MMNQTFDLCIANETIASDAQQLGVTLEDLKRICVQVSANIVQYPGICLQLTYHITLPNQMLADKLNWPMWQPEQVGFSDYLWEETCLECFITGSVINSHAVTEHTTSYIEINANPDGRYALYQFDSYRNPATLPPAPLYQDDGHTRASIEWTNKPKQQSTSVNMDLLRQLNTLIKPNSYERSFNVPLTQLSDSHLKYAINNTIIEQIHPCVILWLDKTPLYFATSHASPPDFHNHQYWSRFEL
;
A
#
# COMPACT_ATOMS: atom_id res chain seq x y z
N MET A 1 -16.66 -13.98 -0.93
CA MET A 1 -15.49 -13.15 -0.61
C MET A 1 -15.03 -12.53 -1.92
N MET A 2 -14.95 -11.20 -1.97
CA MET A 2 -14.65 -10.43 -3.19
C MET A 2 -13.18 -9.99 -3.12
N ASN A 3 -12.41 -10.28 -4.17
CA ASN A 3 -10.97 -10.04 -4.28
C ASN A 3 -10.67 -9.42 -5.64
N GLN A 4 -9.92 -8.32 -5.66
CA GLN A 4 -9.36 -7.75 -6.88
C GLN A 4 -7.84 -7.71 -6.75
N THR A 5 -7.14 -8.21 -7.76
CA THR A 5 -5.67 -8.22 -7.81
C THR A 5 -5.17 -7.21 -8.83
N PHE A 6 -4.09 -6.53 -8.48
CA PHE A 6 -3.43 -5.49 -9.25
C PHE A 6 -1.97 -5.86 -9.46
N ASP A 7 -1.56 -6.04 -10.71
CA ASP A 7 -0.15 -6.12 -11.08
C ASP A 7 0.35 -4.70 -11.32
N LEU A 8 1.37 -4.28 -10.57
CA LEU A 8 1.92 -2.93 -10.68
C LEU A 8 3.11 -2.93 -11.63
N CYS A 9 3.18 -1.92 -12.48
CA CYS A 9 4.32 -1.66 -13.35
C CYS A 9 5.22 -0.57 -12.76
N ILE A 10 6.52 -0.68 -13.02
CA ILE A 10 7.51 0.34 -12.66
C ILE A 10 7.35 1.57 -13.55
N ALA A 11 7.54 2.77 -12.99
CA ALA A 11 7.66 4.00 -13.76
C ALA A 11 8.87 3.94 -14.72
N ASN A 12 8.70 4.45 -15.94
CA ASN A 12 9.67 4.23 -17.02
C ASN A 12 10.57 5.45 -17.30
N GLU A 13 10.28 6.60 -16.70
CA GLU A 13 10.93 7.88 -17.00
C GLU A 13 12.41 7.88 -16.60
N THR A 14 12.72 7.33 -15.42
CA THR A 14 14.08 7.32 -14.83
C THR A 14 14.71 5.94 -14.80
N ILE A 15 14.01 4.90 -15.24
CA ILE A 15 14.41 3.50 -15.04
C ILE A 15 15.82 3.16 -15.58
N ALA A 16 16.25 3.82 -16.66
CA ALA A 16 17.59 3.62 -17.21
C ALA A 16 18.69 4.22 -16.32
N SER A 17 18.48 5.43 -15.79
CA SER A 17 19.41 6.04 -14.83
C SER A 17 19.39 5.30 -13.49
N ASP A 18 18.23 4.84 -13.05
CA ASP A 18 18.08 4.10 -11.80
C ASP A 18 18.83 2.75 -11.88
N ALA A 19 18.71 2.04 -13.02
CA ALA A 19 19.45 0.79 -13.25
C ALA A 19 20.97 1.02 -13.19
N GLN A 20 21.45 2.11 -13.82
CA GLN A 20 22.86 2.49 -13.78
C GLN A 20 23.33 2.80 -12.36
N GLN A 21 22.56 3.58 -11.59
CA GLN A 21 22.87 3.93 -10.19
C GLN A 21 22.92 2.69 -9.29
N LEU A 22 22.01 1.74 -9.51
CA LEU A 22 21.93 0.49 -8.76
C LEU A 22 22.98 -0.55 -9.20
N GLY A 23 23.66 -0.33 -10.33
CA GLY A 23 24.62 -1.28 -10.89
C GLY A 23 23.98 -2.56 -11.43
N VAL A 24 22.73 -2.48 -11.91
CA VAL A 24 21.96 -3.60 -12.46
C VAL A 24 21.56 -3.33 -13.92
N THR A 25 20.98 -4.32 -14.58
CA THR A 25 20.45 -4.10 -15.94
C THR A 25 19.05 -3.49 -15.90
N LEU A 26 18.68 -2.76 -16.95
CA LEU A 26 17.30 -2.29 -17.16
C LEU A 26 16.28 -3.44 -17.06
N GLU A 27 16.64 -4.61 -17.61
CA GLU A 27 15.78 -5.79 -17.59
C GLU A 27 15.67 -6.41 -16.20
N ASP A 28 16.64 -6.21 -15.29
CA ASP A 28 16.47 -6.59 -13.89
C ASP A 28 15.38 -5.74 -13.22
N LEU A 29 15.36 -4.42 -13.44
CA LEU A 29 14.33 -3.57 -12.85
C LEU A 29 12.93 -3.88 -13.38
N LYS A 30 12.79 -4.13 -14.69
CA LYS A 30 11.50 -4.51 -15.30
C LYS A 30 10.99 -5.88 -14.85
N ARG A 31 11.86 -6.76 -14.35
CA ARG A 31 11.48 -8.08 -13.82
C ARG A 31 11.14 -8.05 -12.33
N ILE A 32 11.18 -6.89 -11.67
CA ILE A 32 10.60 -6.74 -10.33
C ILE A 32 9.09 -6.91 -10.48
N CYS A 33 8.53 -7.92 -9.81
CA CYS A 33 7.09 -8.14 -9.78
C CYS A 33 6.53 -7.56 -8.49
N VAL A 34 5.56 -6.65 -8.60
CA VAL A 34 4.78 -6.13 -7.48
C VAL A 34 3.32 -6.42 -7.75
N GLN A 35 2.69 -7.20 -6.87
CA GLN A 35 1.28 -7.54 -6.95
C GLN A 35 0.58 -7.12 -5.65
N VAL A 36 -0.57 -6.48 -5.78
CA VAL A 36 -1.40 -6.07 -4.64
C VAL A 36 -2.77 -6.72 -4.75
N SER A 37 -3.21 -7.40 -3.71
CA SER A 37 -4.58 -7.89 -3.61
C SER A 37 -5.38 -7.00 -2.67
N ALA A 38 -6.51 -6.49 -3.14
CA ALA A 38 -7.48 -5.75 -2.36
C ALA A 38 -8.72 -6.63 -2.14
N ASN A 39 -9.09 -6.80 -0.89
CA ASN A 39 -10.20 -7.63 -0.48
C ASN A 39 -11.10 -6.88 0.48
N ILE A 40 -12.39 -7.13 0.38
CA ILE A 40 -13.28 -6.83 1.49
C ILE A 40 -13.39 -8.04 2.37
N VAL A 41 -13.07 -7.84 3.66
CA VAL A 41 -13.18 -8.88 4.69
C VAL A 41 -14.01 -8.37 5.87
N GLN A 42 -14.55 -9.32 6.64
CA GLN A 42 -15.25 -9.04 7.90
C GLN A 42 -14.37 -9.50 9.08
N TYR A 43 -13.72 -8.58 9.81
CA TYR A 43 -13.02 -8.89 11.07
C TYR A 43 -12.52 -7.63 11.82
N PRO A 44 -12.93 -7.35 13.08
CA PRO A 44 -14.25 -7.58 13.70
C PRO A 44 -15.38 -6.76 13.05
N GLY A 45 -15.04 -5.75 12.23
CA GLY A 45 -15.94 -4.96 11.37
C GLY A 45 -15.69 -5.22 9.88
N ILE A 46 -16.27 -4.42 9.00
CA ILE A 46 -15.95 -4.47 7.56
C ILE A 46 -14.63 -3.74 7.34
N CYS A 47 -13.68 -4.40 6.67
CA CYS A 47 -12.35 -3.86 6.40
C CYS A 47 -11.98 -3.99 4.92
N LEU A 48 -11.27 -3.00 4.39
CA LEU A 48 -10.47 -3.16 3.18
C LEU A 48 -9.13 -3.79 3.58
N GLN A 49 -8.91 -5.04 3.21
CA GLN A 49 -7.64 -5.72 3.36
C GLN A 49 -6.77 -5.51 2.13
N LEU A 50 -5.55 -5.05 2.34
CA LEU A 50 -4.53 -4.90 1.31
C LEU A 50 -3.39 -5.86 1.60
N THR A 51 -2.98 -6.62 0.60
CA THR A 51 -1.83 -7.53 0.68
C THR A 51 -0.88 -7.26 -0.47
N TYR A 52 0.33 -6.84 -0.13
CA TYR A 52 1.41 -6.54 -1.06
C TYR A 52 2.37 -7.71 -1.15
N HIS A 53 2.62 -8.19 -2.35
CA HIS A 53 3.62 -9.21 -2.67
C HIS A 53 4.66 -8.60 -3.62
N ILE A 54 5.92 -8.62 -3.19
CA ILE A 54 7.05 -8.14 -3.98
C ILE A 54 7.95 -9.35 -4.27
N THR A 55 8.38 -9.50 -5.51
CA THR A 55 9.38 -10.50 -5.91
C THR A 55 10.49 -9.83 -6.69
N LEU A 56 11.72 -9.95 -6.19
CA LEU A 56 12.91 -9.45 -6.86
C LEU A 56 13.55 -10.58 -7.70
N PRO A 57 14.03 -10.27 -8.93
CA PRO A 57 14.48 -11.29 -9.87
C PRO A 57 15.87 -11.85 -9.56
N ASN A 58 16.66 -11.21 -8.70
CA ASN A 58 18.02 -11.63 -8.36
C ASN A 58 18.42 -11.21 -6.94
N GLN A 59 19.53 -11.75 -6.44
CA GLN A 59 20.05 -11.45 -5.10
C GLN A 59 20.60 -10.03 -4.98
N MET A 60 21.17 -9.48 -6.05
CA MET A 60 21.76 -8.15 -6.04
C MET A 60 20.74 -7.04 -5.74
N LEU A 61 19.54 -7.15 -6.30
CA LEU A 61 18.43 -6.27 -5.95
C LEU A 61 17.92 -6.51 -4.52
N ALA A 62 17.87 -7.78 -4.09
CA ALA A 62 17.44 -8.13 -2.74
C ALA A 62 18.36 -7.59 -1.65
N ASP A 63 19.67 -7.60 -1.89
CA ASP A 63 20.67 -7.04 -0.97
C ASP A 63 20.59 -5.51 -0.88
N LYS A 64 20.02 -4.86 -1.92
CA LYS A 64 19.85 -3.41 -2.00
C LYS A 64 18.51 -2.92 -1.45
N LEU A 65 17.49 -3.77 -1.44
CA LEU A 65 16.15 -3.40 -0.98
C LEU A 65 16.16 -3.12 0.52
N ASN A 66 15.74 -1.90 0.90
CA ASN A 66 15.38 -1.60 2.27
C ASN A 66 13.97 -2.14 2.56
N TRP A 67 13.89 -3.38 3.03
CA TRP A 67 12.65 -3.97 3.55
C TRP A 67 12.75 -4.15 5.06
N PRO A 68 12.33 -3.17 5.87
CA PRO A 68 12.58 -3.21 7.30
C PRO A 68 11.79 -4.34 7.98
N MET A 69 12.40 -4.89 9.02
CA MET A 69 11.74 -5.90 9.85
C MET A 69 10.62 -5.25 10.65
N TRP A 70 9.45 -5.90 10.70
CA TRP A 70 8.32 -5.44 11.51
C TRP A 70 8.69 -5.34 13.00
N GLN A 71 8.39 -4.20 13.63
CA GLN A 71 8.66 -3.92 15.04
C GLN A 71 7.35 -3.56 15.76
N PRO A 72 6.90 -4.34 16.76
CA PRO A 72 5.66 -4.07 17.48
C PRO A 72 5.67 -2.68 18.15
N GLU A 73 6.82 -2.24 18.64
CA GLU A 73 6.99 -0.98 19.34
C GLU A 73 6.91 0.25 18.43
N GLN A 74 7.04 0.08 17.11
CA GLN A 74 6.95 1.15 16.12
C GLN A 74 5.57 1.26 15.47
N VAL A 75 4.66 0.32 15.75
CA VAL A 75 3.31 0.33 15.18
C VAL A 75 2.57 1.58 15.65
N GLY A 76 2.33 2.50 14.74
CA GLY A 76 1.69 3.78 15.04
C GLY A 76 1.74 4.75 13.87
N PHE A 77 1.03 5.86 14.04
CA PHE A 77 0.99 6.91 13.04
C PHE A 77 2.37 7.60 12.92
N SER A 78 2.88 7.74 11.70
CA SER A 78 4.12 8.48 11.40
C SER A 78 4.02 9.15 10.04
N ASP A 79 4.34 10.43 9.97
CA ASP A 79 4.40 11.17 8.71
C ASP A 79 5.65 10.82 7.87
N TYR A 80 5.67 11.28 6.61
CA TYR A 80 6.82 11.22 5.70
C TYR A 80 7.25 9.81 5.26
N LEU A 81 6.35 8.84 5.31
CA LEU A 81 6.67 7.45 4.95
C LEU A 81 7.08 7.26 3.48
N TRP A 82 6.67 8.17 2.59
CA TRP A 82 7.07 8.17 1.17
C TRP A 82 8.57 8.41 0.96
N GLU A 83 9.30 8.87 1.98
CA GLU A 83 10.77 9.00 1.95
C GLU A 83 11.50 7.66 2.21
N GLU A 84 10.74 6.58 2.40
CA GLU A 84 11.24 5.22 2.63
C GLU A 84 10.44 4.20 1.78
N THR A 85 10.74 2.90 1.92
CA THR A 85 9.90 1.86 1.32
C THR A 85 8.48 1.99 1.86
N CYS A 86 7.54 2.31 0.98
CA CYS A 86 6.18 2.68 1.32
C CYS A 86 5.18 1.85 0.49
N LEU A 87 4.24 1.21 1.18
CA LEU A 87 3.11 0.50 0.60
C LEU A 87 1.93 1.46 0.63
N GLU A 88 1.48 1.92 -0.53
CA GLU A 88 0.53 3.01 -0.65
C GLU A 88 -0.76 2.56 -1.32
N CYS A 89 -1.88 3.15 -0.92
CA CYS A 89 -3.15 2.93 -1.60
C CYS A 89 -4.03 4.17 -1.52
N PHE A 90 -4.55 4.57 -2.67
CA PHE A 90 -5.48 5.70 -2.77
C PHE A 90 -6.89 5.18 -3.07
N ILE A 91 -7.90 5.76 -2.41
CA ILE A 91 -9.30 5.35 -2.56
C ILE A 91 -10.23 6.57 -2.62
N THR A 92 -11.25 6.49 -3.47
CA THR A 92 -12.32 7.49 -3.62
C THR A 92 -13.63 6.84 -4.12
N GLY A 93 -14.71 7.62 -4.20
CA GLY A 93 -15.94 7.23 -4.91
C GLY A 93 -17.05 8.29 -4.88
N SER A 94 -18.33 7.90 -4.78
CA SER A 94 -19.47 8.83 -4.78
C SER A 94 -20.17 8.94 -3.42
N VAL A 95 -20.65 10.14 -3.06
CA VAL A 95 -21.41 10.38 -1.82
C VAL A 95 -22.84 9.82 -1.91
N ILE A 96 -23.25 9.06 -0.90
CA ILE A 96 -24.61 8.59 -0.68
C ILE A 96 -25.36 9.67 0.11
N ASN A 97 -26.26 10.40 -0.55
CA ASN A 97 -27.26 11.21 0.14
C ASN A 97 -28.56 10.41 0.28
N SER A 98 -29.34 10.69 1.33
CA SER A 98 -30.52 9.92 1.78
C SER A 98 -31.61 9.64 0.73
N HIS A 99 -31.51 10.21 -0.48
CA HIS A 99 -32.44 9.97 -1.58
C HIS A 99 -31.80 9.75 -2.98
N ALA A 100 -30.47 9.77 -3.13
CA ALA A 100 -29.76 9.46 -4.39
C ALA A 100 -28.23 9.37 -4.21
N VAL A 101 -27.55 8.62 -5.07
CA VAL A 101 -26.10 8.76 -5.29
C VAL A 101 -25.88 10.06 -6.05
N THR A 102 -25.26 11.05 -5.41
CA THR A 102 -25.05 12.37 -5.99
C THR A 102 -23.56 12.61 -6.19
N GLU A 103 -23.13 12.51 -7.45
CA GLU A 103 -21.82 12.90 -8.01
C GLU A 103 -20.58 12.17 -7.45
N HIS A 104 -19.62 11.90 -8.35
CA HIS A 104 -18.28 11.43 -7.97
C HIS A 104 -17.61 12.53 -7.15
N THR A 105 -17.08 12.19 -5.98
CA THR A 105 -16.30 13.15 -5.20
C THR A 105 -14.90 13.28 -5.78
N THR A 106 -14.35 14.49 -5.71
CA THR A 106 -12.92 14.73 -5.95
C THR A 106 -12.08 14.39 -4.72
N SER A 107 -12.70 14.24 -3.55
CA SER A 107 -12.00 13.91 -2.31
C SER A 107 -11.51 12.47 -2.32
N TYR A 108 -10.41 12.22 -1.64
CA TYR A 108 -9.83 10.88 -1.56
C TYR A 108 -9.04 10.70 -0.26
N ILE A 109 -8.79 9.44 0.05
CA ILE A 109 -7.90 9.03 1.14
C ILE A 109 -6.64 8.44 0.54
N GLU A 110 -5.51 8.77 1.15
CA GLU A 110 -4.21 8.14 0.92
C GLU A 110 -3.87 7.30 2.16
N ILE A 111 -3.50 6.04 1.94
CA ILE A 111 -3.08 5.10 2.98
C ILE A 111 -1.63 4.74 2.72
N ASN A 112 -0.74 5.13 3.62
CA ASN A 112 0.70 4.86 3.54
C ASN A 112 1.10 3.92 4.67
N ALA A 113 1.86 2.88 4.35
CA ALA A 113 2.33 1.90 5.32
C ALA A 113 3.79 1.51 5.06
N ASN A 114 4.64 1.58 6.08
CA ASN A 114 6.01 1.09 6.02
C ASN A 114 6.04 -0.38 6.52
N PRO A 115 6.83 -1.29 5.90
CA PRO A 115 6.91 -2.68 6.34
C PRO A 115 7.31 -2.92 7.80
N ASP A 116 7.85 -1.90 8.49
CA ASP A 116 8.21 -1.95 9.90
C ASP A 116 7.02 -1.85 10.87
N GLY A 117 5.84 -1.42 10.41
CA GLY A 117 4.66 -1.27 11.23
C GLY A 117 4.10 0.15 11.31
N ARG A 118 4.88 1.18 10.94
CA ARG A 118 4.41 2.57 10.86
C ARG A 118 3.39 2.74 9.74
N TYR A 119 2.46 3.68 9.92
CA TYR A 119 1.46 4.02 8.91
C TYR A 119 1.07 5.50 8.97
N ALA A 120 0.43 6.00 7.92
CA ALA A 120 -0.30 7.26 7.92
C ALA A 120 -1.52 7.14 7.01
N LEU A 121 -2.64 7.70 7.44
CA LEU A 121 -3.81 7.89 6.58
C LEU A 121 -4.05 9.38 6.46
N TYR A 122 -4.16 9.86 5.24
CA TYR A 122 -4.37 11.26 4.92
C TYR A 122 -5.67 11.45 4.16
N GLN A 123 -6.27 12.63 4.32
CA GLN A 123 -7.48 13.03 3.61
C GLN A 123 -7.20 14.22 2.71
N PHE A 124 -7.85 14.23 1.55
CA PHE A 124 -7.77 15.30 0.57
C PHE A 124 -9.16 15.61 0.04
N ASP A 125 -9.49 16.88 -0.15
CA ASP A 125 -10.73 17.35 -0.77
C ASP A 125 -10.69 17.25 -2.31
N SER A 126 -9.50 17.36 -2.87
CA SER A 126 -9.21 17.21 -4.30
C SER A 126 -7.71 17.03 -4.49
N TYR A 127 -7.23 16.97 -5.74
CA TYR A 127 -5.82 16.79 -6.09
C TYR A 127 -4.85 17.60 -5.20
N ARG A 128 -4.17 16.90 -4.27
CA ARG A 128 -3.21 17.47 -3.30
C ARG A 128 -3.76 18.67 -2.50
N ASN A 129 -5.07 18.75 -2.31
CA ASN A 129 -5.73 19.79 -1.55
C ASN A 129 -6.38 19.19 -0.29
N PRO A 130 -6.15 19.73 0.92
CA PRO A 130 -5.34 20.89 1.22
C PRO A 130 -3.84 20.64 0.95
N ALA A 131 -3.16 21.65 0.40
CA ALA A 131 -1.73 21.57 0.08
C ALA A 131 -0.87 21.84 1.31
N THR A 132 -0.96 20.96 2.32
CA THR A 132 -0.18 21.03 3.56
C THR A 132 0.91 19.96 3.60
N LEU A 133 2.00 20.25 4.32
CA LEU A 133 3.07 19.29 4.59
C LEU A 133 3.36 19.27 6.11
N PRO A 134 3.15 18.13 6.81
CA PRO A 134 2.59 16.88 6.28
C PRO A 134 1.13 17.04 5.80
N PRO A 135 0.62 16.13 4.95
CA PRO A 135 -0.78 16.14 4.56
C PRO A 135 -1.71 16.02 5.77
N ALA A 136 -2.95 16.48 5.63
CA ALA A 136 -3.92 16.45 6.72
C ALA A 136 -4.24 14.99 7.11
N PRO A 137 -4.01 14.58 8.37
CA PRO A 137 -4.36 13.24 8.81
C PRO A 137 -5.87 13.00 8.69
N LEU A 138 -6.24 11.76 8.36
CA LEU A 138 -7.60 11.31 8.48
C LEU A 138 -7.94 11.08 9.97
N TYR A 139 -9.05 11.67 10.41
CA TYR A 139 -9.57 11.51 11.76
C TYR A 139 -10.80 10.60 11.76
N GLN A 140 -11.01 9.91 12.87
CA GLN A 140 -12.26 9.20 13.17
C GLN A 140 -13.39 10.21 13.46
N ASP A 141 -14.61 9.73 13.64
CA ASP A 141 -15.82 10.55 13.87
C ASP A 141 -15.73 11.48 15.10
N ASP A 142 -14.83 11.18 16.04
CA ASP A 142 -14.57 12.05 17.20
C ASP A 142 -13.79 13.33 16.85
N GLY A 143 -13.29 13.45 15.61
CA GLY A 143 -12.51 14.59 15.12
C GLY A 143 -11.13 14.76 15.75
N HIS A 144 -10.67 13.80 16.56
CA HIS A 144 -9.46 13.93 17.38
C HIS A 144 -8.55 12.70 17.32
N THR A 145 -9.12 11.51 17.22
CA THR A 145 -8.38 10.26 17.06
C THR A 145 -8.05 10.05 15.59
N ARG A 146 -6.78 9.80 15.28
CA ARG A 146 -6.38 9.49 13.91
C ARG A 146 -6.87 8.10 13.49
N ALA A 147 -7.25 7.95 12.23
CA ALA A 147 -7.55 6.65 11.65
C ALA A 147 -6.30 5.75 11.66
N SER A 148 -6.52 4.44 11.69
CA SER A 148 -5.47 3.44 11.89
C SER A 148 -5.58 2.26 10.92
N ILE A 149 -4.51 1.49 10.78
CA ILE A 149 -4.55 0.18 10.12
C ILE A 149 -4.30 -0.94 11.14
N GLU A 150 -4.72 -2.16 10.79
CA GLU A 150 -4.45 -3.37 11.57
C GLU A 150 -3.57 -4.33 10.76
N TRP A 151 -2.32 -4.52 11.18
CA TRP A 151 -1.40 -5.48 10.54
C TRP A 151 -1.87 -6.93 10.74
N THR A 152 -1.98 -7.70 9.65
CA THR A 152 -2.50 -9.07 9.66
C THR A 152 -1.38 -10.12 9.67
N ASN A 153 -0.27 -9.87 8.97
CA ASN A 153 0.88 -10.78 8.91
C ASN A 153 1.98 -10.36 9.90
N LYS A 154 1.65 -10.41 11.19
CA LYS A 154 2.62 -10.26 12.28
C LYS A 154 3.62 -11.43 12.19
N PRO A 155 4.94 -11.21 12.28
CA PRO A 155 5.87 -12.32 12.45
C PRO A 155 5.39 -13.16 13.63
N LYS A 156 5.14 -14.46 13.42
CA LYS A 156 4.85 -15.37 14.54
C LYS A 156 6.01 -15.20 15.51
N GLN A 157 5.73 -14.82 16.76
CA GLN A 157 6.72 -14.91 17.83
C GLN A 157 7.33 -16.31 17.71
N GLN A 158 8.64 -16.39 17.50
CA GLN A 158 9.34 -17.65 17.33
C GLN A 158 9.09 -18.50 18.57
N SER A 159 8.16 -19.45 18.47
CA SER A 159 8.11 -20.59 19.36
C SER A 159 9.39 -21.37 19.10
N THR A 160 10.35 -21.26 20.00
CA THR A 160 11.56 -22.08 20.02
C THR A 160 11.17 -23.55 20.15
N SER A 161 11.08 -24.27 19.04
CA SER A 161 11.41 -25.69 19.01
C SER A 161 11.63 -26.20 17.59
N VAL A 162 12.65 -27.06 17.51
CA VAL A 162 13.05 -27.95 16.42
C VAL A 162 14.06 -27.38 15.42
N ASN A 163 15.17 -28.10 15.37
CA ASN A 163 16.40 -27.92 14.62
C ASN A 163 16.16 -27.74 13.10
N MET A 164 16.09 -26.48 12.65
CA MET A 164 15.82 -26.09 11.26
C MET A 164 17.06 -26.09 10.36
N ASP A 165 18.25 -26.38 10.89
CA ASP A 165 19.50 -26.32 10.11
C ASP A 165 19.63 -27.46 9.08
N LEU A 166 18.97 -28.60 9.30
CA LEU A 166 18.95 -29.74 8.35
C LEU A 166 17.93 -29.58 7.21
N LEU A 167 16.83 -28.85 7.43
CA LEU A 167 15.82 -28.59 6.39
C LEU A 167 16.23 -27.45 5.44
N ARG A 168 17.16 -26.59 5.86
CA ARG A 168 17.69 -25.48 5.06
C ARG A 168 18.64 -25.95 3.96
N GLN A 169 19.30 -27.09 4.14
CA GLN A 169 20.30 -27.62 3.19
C GLN A 169 19.70 -28.44 2.03
N LEU A 170 18.43 -28.88 2.13
CA LEU A 170 17.83 -29.82 1.16
C LEU A 170 16.84 -29.19 0.17
N ASN A 171 16.51 -27.90 0.30
CA ASN A 171 15.54 -27.20 -0.57
C ASN A 171 16.18 -26.03 -1.33
N THR A 172 17.30 -26.25 -2.02
CA THR A 172 17.90 -25.29 -2.96
C THR A 172 17.17 -25.26 -4.31
N LEU A 173 15.84 -25.30 -4.29
CA LEU A 173 15.06 -24.65 -5.34
C LEU A 173 15.18 -23.16 -5.03
N ILE A 174 15.74 -22.37 -5.96
CA ILE A 174 15.93 -20.91 -5.80
C ILE A 174 14.59 -20.32 -5.38
N LYS A 175 14.41 -20.08 -4.07
CA LYS A 175 13.24 -19.36 -3.59
C LYS A 175 13.39 -17.94 -4.11
N PRO A 176 12.40 -17.39 -4.83
CA PRO A 176 12.44 -15.99 -5.21
C PRO A 176 12.65 -15.12 -3.97
N ASN A 177 13.40 -14.04 -4.13
CA ASN A 177 13.57 -13.02 -3.10
C ASN A 177 12.23 -12.28 -2.95
N SER A 178 11.35 -12.87 -2.14
CA SER A 178 9.95 -12.49 -2.02
C SER A 178 9.66 -11.88 -0.65
N TYR A 179 8.86 -10.83 -0.67
CA TYR A 179 8.51 -10.03 0.48
C TYR A 179 6.99 -9.82 0.50
N GLU A 180 6.41 -9.86 1.69
CA GLU A 180 4.97 -9.75 1.86
C GLU A 180 4.61 -8.90 3.08
N ARG A 181 3.60 -8.04 2.92
CA ARG A 181 2.95 -7.30 4.00
C ARG A 181 1.47 -7.20 3.74
N SER A 182 0.67 -7.37 4.79
CA SER A 182 -0.77 -7.25 4.72
C SER A 182 -1.31 -6.51 5.94
N PHE A 183 -2.29 -5.66 5.67
CA PHE A 183 -2.98 -4.90 6.69
C PHE A 183 -4.45 -4.70 6.31
N ASN A 184 -5.28 -4.52 7.33
CA ASN A 184 -6.67 -4.15 7.20
C ASN A 184 -6.81 -2.65 7.47
N VAL A 185 -7.63 -1.99 6.67
CA VAL A 185 -8.16 -0.66 6.95
C VAL A 185 -9.61 -0.85 7.38
N PRO A 186 -9.92 -0.73 8.69
CA PRO A 186 -11.31 -0.71 9.13
C PRO A 186 -12.07 0.40 8.39
N LEU A 187 -13.22 0.08 7.80
CA LEU A 187 -14.03 1.06 7.06
C LEU A 187 -14.98 1.83 7.97
N THR A 188 -15.21 1.34 9.18
CA THR A 188 -16.04 2.00 10.19
C THR A 188 -15.45 3.31 10.70
N GLN A 189 -14.12 3.42 10.74
CA GLN A 189 -13.42 4.67 11.09
C GLN A 189 -13.38 5.67 9.94
N LEU A 190 -13.91 5.29 8.77
CA LEU A 190 -13.96 6.14 7.60
C LEU A 190 -15.36 6.72 7.39
N SER A 191 -16.40 6.33 8.15
CA SER A 191 -17.80 6.71 7.87
C SER A 191 -18.68 7.06 9.07
N ASP A 192 -19.45 8.14 8.90
CA ASP A 192 -20.64 8.46 9.68
C ASP A 192 -21.87 7.71 9.10
N SER A 193 -22.13 6.49 9.58
CA SER A 193 -23.39 5.71 9.50
C SER A 193 -23.70 4.72 8.33
N HIS A 194 -23.93 3.45 8.75
CA HIS A 194 -24.77 2.35 8.20
C HIS A 194 -24.64 1.86 6.71
N LEU A 195 -23.65 0.99 6.45
CA LEU A 195 -23.44 0.01 5.33
C LEU A 195 -23.14 0.55 3.91
N LYS A 196 -22.27 -0.05 3.06
CA LYS A 196 -21.52 -1.31 3.16
C LYS A 196 -20.04 -1.24 2.72
N TYR A 197 -19.52 -0.09 2.26
CA TYR A 197 -18.08 0.28 2.17
C TYR A 197 -17.92 1.81 2.31
N ALA A 198 -18.69 2.43 3.20
CA ALA A 198 -18.79 3.88 3.31
C ALA A 198 -17.47 4.50 3.81
N ILE A 199 -17.02 5.54 3.12
CA ILE A 199 -16.05 6.55 3.57
C ILE A 199 -16.82 7.87 3.59
N ASN A 200 -17.29 8.40 4.72
CA ASN A 200 -18.01 9.66 4.78
C ASN A 200 -19.25 9.68 3.83
N ASN A 201 -20.11 8.66 3.94
CA ASN A 201 -21.18 8.33 3.00
C ASN A 201 -20.73 7.87 1.60
N THR A 202 -19.46 7.57 1.35
CA THR A 202 -18.97 7.22 -0.01
C THR A 202 -18.72 5.73 -0.24
N ILE A 203 -19.26 5.13 -1.30
CA ILE A 203 -18.86 3.78 -1.76
C ILE A 203 -17.44 3.86 -2.34
N ILE A 204 -16.52 2.95 -2.01
CA ILE A 204 -15.24 2.85 -2.73
C ILE A 204 -15.53 2.45 -4.18
N GLU A 205 -15.30 3.35 -5.13
CA GLU A 205 -15.52 3.13 -6.57
C GLU A 205 -14.20 3.03 -7.33
N GLN A 206 -13.17 3.71 -6.84
CA GLN A 206 -11.85 3.70 -7.42
C GLN A 206 -10.81 3.40 -6.37
N ILE A 207 -9.78 2.67 -6.79
CA ILE A 207 -8.65 2.27 -5.99
C ILE A 207 -7.37 2.37 -6.82
N HIS A 208 -6.30 2.83 -6.20
CA HIS A 208 -5.00 2.91 -6.82
C HIS A 208 -3.94 2.43 -5.83
N PRO A 209 -3.64 1.13 -5.83
CA PRO A 209 -2.52 0.61 -5.06
C PRO A 209 -1.20 0.98 -5.74
N CYS A 210 -0.28 1.49 -4.94
CA CYS A 210 1.02 1.95 -5.35
C CYS A 210 2.10 1.42 -4.39
N VAL A 211 3.35 1.40 -4.84
CA VAL A 211 4.49 1.06 -3.99
C VAL A 211 5.68 1.94 -4.34
N ILE A 212 6.35 2.45 -3.32
CA ILE A 212 7.69 3.02 -3.44
C ILE A 212 8.65 2.00 -2.84
N LEU A 213 9.54 1.43 -3.65
CA LEU A 213 10.62 0.56 -3.18
C LEU A 213 11.91 1.34 -3.09
N TRP A 214 12.50 1.44 -1.90
CA TRP A 214 13.80 2.07 -1.73
C TRP A 214 14.92 1.04 -1.85
N LEU A 215 15.69 1.12 -2.94
CA LEU A 215 16.87 0.28 -3.17
C LEU A 215 18.12 1.16 -3.10
N ASP A 216 18.97 0.98 -2.09
CA ASP A 216 20.25 1.71 -1.95
C ASP A 216 20.12 3.23 -2.24
N LYS A 217 19.12 3.87 -1.60
CA LYS A 217 18.75 5.30 -1.76
C LYS A 217 18.12 5.70 -3.11
N THR A 218 17.78 4.73 -3.94
CA THR A 218 17.08 4.93 -5.21
C THR A 218 15.62 4.52 -5.05
N PRO A 219 14.66 5.47 -5.05
CA PRO A 219 13.24 5.14 -5.00
C PRO A 219 12.76 4.65 -6.37
N LEU A 220 12.13 3.48 -6.39
CA LEU A 220 11.45 2.93 -7.56
C LEU A 220 9.94 2.98 -7.33
N TYR A 221 9.21 3.57 -8.28
CA TYR A 221 7.77 3.82 -8.17
C TYR A 221 6.97 2.80 -8.96
N PHE A 222 5.99 2.16 -8.33
CA PHE A 222 5.13 1.15 -8.92
C PHE A 222 3.66 1.53 -8.75
N ALA A 223 2.89 1.39 -9.83
CA ALA A 223 1.44 1.61 -9.85
C ALA A 223 0.81 0.76 -10.97
N THR A 224 -0.51 0.64 -10.99
CA THR A 224 -1.22 -0.04 -12.10
C THR A 224 -1.00 0.68 -13.43
N SER A 225 -0.92 2.01 -13.37
CA SER A 225 -0.63 2.90 -14.49
C SER A 225 -0.03 4.20 -13.95
N HIS A 226 0.76 4.90 -14.75
CA HIS A 226 1.50 6.09 -14.32
C HIS A 226 1.14 7.32 -15.15
N ALA A 227 1.04 8.46 -14.47
CA ALA A 227 1.24 9.76 -15.09
C ALA A 227 2.70 9.93 -15.54
N SER A 228 2.95 10.90 -16.42
CA SER A 228 4.32 11.27 -16.81
C SER A 228 4.53 12.77 -16.58
N PRO A 229 5.29 13.18 -15.54
CA PRO A 229 6.04 12.34 -14.59
C PRO A 229 5.13 11.53 -13.64
N PRO A 230 5.67 10.50 -12.96
CA PRO A 230 4.90 9.68 -12.00
C PRO A 230 4.25 10.53 -10.91
N ASP A 231 2.94 10.36 -10.75
CA ASP A 231 2.14 11.08 -9.77
C ASP A 231 0.94 10.21 -9.35
N PHE A 232 1.07 9.55 -8.20
CA PHE A 232 0.03 8.64 -7.70
C PHE A 232 -1.29 9.35 -7.37
N HIS A 233 -1.27 10.68 -7.15
CA HIS A 233 -2.46 11.46 -6.84
C HIS A 233 -3.35 11.75 -8.06
N ASN A 234 -2.91 11.40 -9.28
CA ASN A 234 -3.68 11.69 -10.47
C ASN A 234 -4.78 10.64 -10.70
N HIS A 235 -6.03 11.00 -10.36
CA HIS A 235 -7.20 10.13 -10.45
C HIS A 235 -7.46 9.54 -11.85
N GLN A 236 -6.94 10.14 -12.92
CA GLN A 236 -7.09 9.62 -14.28
C GLN A 236 -6.47 8.22 -14.46
N TYR A 237 -5.54 7.85 -13.59
CA TYR A 237 -4.81 6.58 -13.62
C TYR A 237 -5.35 5.54 -12.63
N TRP A 238 -6.38 5.89 -11.86
CA TRP A 238 -6.94 5.03 -10.84
C TRP A 238 -7.89 4.01 -11.45
N SER A 239 -7.81 2.77 -10.95
CA SER A 239 -8.63 1.67 -11.43
C SER A 239 -10.00 1.72 -10.78
N ARG A 240 -11.03 1.23 -11.49
CA ARG A 240 -12.31 0.92 -10.84
C ARG A 240 -12.09 -0.19 -9.82
N PHE A 241 -12.72 -0.03 -8.67
CA PHE A 241 -12.82 -1.08 -7.68
C PHE A 241 -14.06 -1.92 -7.99
N GLU A 242 -13.84 -3.06 -8.61
CA GLU A 242 -14.89 -3.97 -9.07
C GLU A 242 -14.99 -5.12 -8.06
N LEU A 243 -16.09 -5.14 -7.31
CA LEU A 243 -16.41 -6.19 -6.34
C LEU A 243 -17.66 -6.98 -6.74
#